data_AF-A0A2K4FLN2-F1
#
_entry.id   AF-A0A2K4FLN2-F1
#
_cell.length_a   1.000
_cell.length_b   1.000
_cell.length_c   1.000
_cell.angle_alpha   90.00
_cell.angle_beta   90.00
_cell.angle_gamma   90.00
#
_symmetry.space_group_name_H-M   'P 1'
#
loop_
_entity.id
_entity.type
_entity.pdbx_description
1 polymer ?
#
loop_
_entity_poly.entity_id
_entity_poly.type
_entity_poly.pdbx_seq_one_letter_code
_entity_poly.pdbx_strand_id
1 'polypeptide(L)'
;MWWSKGKSRVTEGAQALASPMIMSLEPRMLFDGAVAATVADAAQADAQPNAEAAKTPTADQPADTHAPQGQVDATQAAVPGKSVVFVDSRVKDSANLLEGVAPGTQVVQLDATKDGLQQIADYLDTHQGISSVQIIAHGNAGDLWLGNSYLSADNVQARSEVLAQIGQDMNAGGDILIYGCYTAEGERGLSLVDSLAQLTGRDVAASNDRTGLGGDWDLEIATGNIESANVLSASAMSEYQWGLATWTATNNANSGVGSLRAALASAQNGDIVTFNSSMTVALTQVLVVNKNVTIDGDLNNDNVADVTLDGQFRTQVINVTAGTTATLDGLVITRGVVSGNGGNGGDDALVAKGGGINNAGTLTLRNVTVTANVAAGGGGGGGVT
;
A
#
# COMPACT_ATOMS: atom_id res chain seq x y z
N MET A 1 -58.07 9.77 52.99
CA MET A 1 -56.92 9.77 53.92
C MET A 1 -55.65 10.03 53.12
N TRP A 2 -54.84 10.96 53.64
CA TRP A 2 -53.43 11.28 53.33
C TRP A 2 -52.53 10.02 53.23
N TRP A 3 -51.35 9.95 52.60
CA TRP A 3 -50.17 10.82 52.32
C TRP A 3 -49.36 10.13 51.18
N SER A 4 -48.29 10.61 50.54
CA SER A 4 -47.63 11.90 50.27
C SER A 4 -46.46 11.58 49.29
N LYS A 5 -46.02 12.57 48.51
CA LYS A 5 -45.02 12.48 47.43
C LYS A 5 -43.58 12.46 47.96
N GLY A 6 -42.69 11.74 47.27
CA GLY A 6 -41.23 11.94 47.32
C GLY A 6 -40.66 12.11 45.91
N LYS A 7 -40.24 13.34 45.57
CA LYS A 7 -39.43 13.65 44.38
C LYS A 7 -37.96 13.71 44.82
N SER A 8 -37.08 12.94 44.18
CA SER A 8 -35.64 13.10 44.32
C SER A 8 -35.13 14.13 43.32
N ARG A 9 -34.56 15.22 43.85
CA ARG A 9 -33.77 16.21 43.11
C ARG A 9 -32.34 15.68 43.02
N VAL A 10 -31.78 15.67 41.82
CA VAL A 10 -30.34 15.49 41.59
C VAL A 10 -29.70 16.87 41.63
N THR A 11 -28.70 17.02 42.49
CA THR A 11 -27.88 18.22 42.69
C THR A 11 -26.86 18.35 41.55
N GLU A 12 -26.83 19.51 40.90
CA GLU A 12 -25.73 19.97 40.04
C GLU A 12 -24.47 20.16 40.88
N GLY A 13 -23.39 19.49 40.48
CA GLY A 13 -22.03 19.76 40.94
C GLY A 13 -21.29 20.55 39.87
N ALA A 14 -20.94 21.80 40.17
CA ALA A 14 -20.00 22.60 39.39
C ALA A 14 -18.58 22.06 39.58
N GLN A 15 -17.85 21.84 38.49
CA GLN A 15 -16.39 21.67 38.52
C GLN A 15 -15.71 22.48 37.42
N ALA A 16 -14.57 23.04 37.82
CA ALA A 16 -13.89 24.19 37.28
C ALA A 16 -13.06 23.93 36.03
N LEU A 17 -12.88 25.00 35.24
CA LEU A 17 -11.97 25.10 34.10
C LEU A 17 -10.51 24.97 34.57
N ALA A 18 -9.76 24.03 34.00
CA ALA A 18 -8.31 23.92 34.15
C ALA A 18 -7.60 24.51 32.93
N SER A 19 -6.64 25.41 33.17
CA SER A 19 -5.75 26.04 32.18
C SER A 19 -4.56 25.13 31.82
N PRO A 20 -3.91 25.33 30.65
CA PRO A 20 -2.98 24.36 30.07
C PRO A 20 -1.61 24.35 30.77
N MET A 21 -1.02 23.16 30.93
CA MET A 21 0.35 22.99 31.39
C MET A 21 1.33 23.07 30.20
N ILE A 22 2.26 24.02 30.29
CA ILE A 22 3.44 24.17 29.43
C ILE A 22 4.44 23.07 29.82
N MET A 23 4.76 22.16 28.89
CA MET A 23 5.84 21.18 29.06
C MET A 23 7.19 21.83 28.72
N SER A 24 8.16 21.69 29.63
CA SER A 24 9.56 22.08 29.45
C SER A 24 10.30 20.98 28.68
N LEU A 25 11.02 21.35 27.63
CA LEU A 25 11.87 20.44 26.83
C LEU A 25 13.19 20.17 27.55
N GLU A 26 13.64 18.92 27.54
CA GLU A 26 14.92 18.50 28.12
C GLU A 26 16.12 18.94 27.26
N PRO A 27 17.31 19.21 27.87
CA PRO A 27 18.49 19.64 27.11
C PRO A 27 19.13 18.46 26.36
N ARG A 28 19.31 18.58 25.04
CA ARG A 28 20.18 17.67 24.27
C ARG A 28 21.64 18.08 24.42
N MET A 29 22.47 17.16 24.93
CA MET A 29 23.93 17.32 24.91
C MET A 29 24.45 17.08 23.48
N LEU A 30 25.16 18.07 22.95
CA LEU A 30 25.85 18.06 21.67
C LEU A 30 27.23 17.41 21.87
N PHE A 31 27.50 16.25 21.26
CA PHE A 31 28.84 15.67 21.21
C PHE A 31 29.53 16.08 19.92
N ASP A 32 30.52 16.95 20.06
CA ASP A 32 31.47 17.36 19.03
C ASP A 32 32.56 16.28 18.90
N GLY A 33 32.67 15.71 17.70
CA GLY A 33 33.56 14.60 17.39
C GLY A 33 34.55 14.95 16.28
N ALA A 34 35.32 16.02 16.45
CA ALA A 34 36.46 16.34 15.61
C ALA A 34 37.78 16.01 16.34
N VAL A 35 38.49 14.96 15.92
CA VAL A 35 39.94 14.85 16.13
C VAL A 35 40.61 14.23 14.90
N ALA A 36 41.61 14.95 14.42
CA ALA A 36 42.43 14.66 13.27
C ALA A 36 43.61 13.71 13.58
N ALA A 37 44.05 13.03 12.53
CA ALA A 37 45.44 12.79 12.10
C ALA A 37 46.47 12.17 13.07
N THR A 38 47.17 11.11 12.66
CA THR A 38 48.47 11.20 11.94
C THR A 38 49.12 9.81 11.77
N VAL A 39 50.11 9.82 10.89
CA VAL A 39 50.76 8.75 10.13
C VAL A 39 51.99 8.17 10.85
N ALA A 40 52.41 6.99 10.37
CA ALA A 40 53.80 6.56 10.12
C ALA A 40 54.62 5.86 11.23
N ASP A 41 54.76 4.54 11.03
CA ASP A 41 55.97 3.86 10.51
C ASP A 41 57.03 3.24 11.46
N ALA A 42 57.43 2.04 11.03
CA ALA A 42 58.67 1.27 11.21
C ALA A 42 59.15 0.84 12.61
N ALA A 43 59.29 -0.48 12.83
CA ALA A 43 60.57 -1.17 12.62
C ALA A 43 60.54 -2.68 13.02
N GLN A 44 61.28 -3.46 12.23
CA GLN A 44 61.52 -4.91 12.20
C GLN A 44 62.32 -5.45 13.42
N ALA A 45 61.95 -6.63 13.93
CA ALA A 45 62.64 -7.94 13.85
C ALA A 45 63.86 -8.18 14.77
N ASP A 46 63.83 -9.24 15.58
CA ASP A 46 64.53 -10.53 15.31
C ASP A 46 64.53 -11.50 16.51
N ALA A 47 64.71 -12.79 16.19
CA ALA A 47 65.27 -13.88 16.99
C ALA A 47 64.35 -14.91 17.71
N GLN A 48 64.19 -16.07 17.05
CA GLN A 48 64.19 -17.44 17.63
C GLN A 48 65.67 -17.95 17.72
N PRO A 49 66.07 -19.13 18.34
CA PRO A 49 65.35 -20.43 18.40
C PRO A 49 65.67 -21.43 19.57
N ASN A 50 64.96 -22.58 19.58
CA ASN A 50 65.32 -23.99 19.98
C ASN A 50 64.14 -24.70 20.71
N ALA A 51 63.46 -25.72 20.15
CA ALA A 51 63.82 -27.17 19.97
C ALA A 51 63.73 -27.98 21.30
N GLU A 52 63.15 -29.18 21.49
CA GLU A 52 62.56 -30.25 20.66
C GLU A 52 61.87 -31.29 21.60
N ALA A 53 60.68 -31.84 21.30
CA ALA A 53 60.33 -33.29 21.10
C ALA A 53 59.06 -33.64 21.94
N ALA A 54 58.02 -34.41 21.53
CA ALA A 54 57.97 -35.64 20.73
C ALA A 54 56.53 -36.00 20.18
N LYS A 55 56.50 -36.58 18.96
CA LYS A 55 55.59 -37.56 18.24
C LYS A 55 54.10 -37.76 18.71
N THR A 56 53.02 -37.39 17.98
CA THR A 56 52.31 -37.89 16.73
C THR A 56 51.50 -39.22 16.84
N PRO A 57 50.43 -39.50 16.03
CA PRO A 57 49.52 -38.66 15.18
C PRO A 57 47.99 -39.00 15.28
N THR A 58 47.11 -38.23 14.60
CA THR A 58 46.02 -38.67 13.66
C THR A 58 44.82 -37.71 13.63
N ALA A 59 44.49 -37.20 12.41
CA ALA A 59 43.22 -36.71 11.82
C ALA A 59 42.32 -35.74 12.64
N ASP A 60 41.69 -34.69 12.12
CA ASP A 60 41.32 -34.29 10.75
C ASP A 60 40.91 -32.79 10.79
N GLN A 61 40.78 -32.16 9.61
CA GLN A 61 40.34 -30.77 9.30
C GLN A 61 41.43 -29.74 8.94
N PRO A 62 41.61 -29.45 7.64
CA PRO A 62 42.10 -28.16 7.15
C PRO A 62 40.98 -27.12 7.25
N ALA A 63 41.29 -25.97 7.85
CA ALA A 63 40.50 -24.76 7.70
C ALA A 63 40.69 -24.24 6.27
N ASP A 64 39.62 -24.30 5.48
CA ASP A 64 39.59 -23.78 4.12
C ASP A 64 39.75 -22.25 4.13
N THR A 65 40.77 -21.83 3.39
CA THR A 65 40.95 -20.50 2.85
C THR A 65 39.76 -20.11 1.98
N HIS A 66 38.97 -19.13 2.37
CA HIS A 66 38.24 -18.24 1.45
C HIS A 66 38.06 -16.88 2.12
N ALA A 67 39.04 -16.00 1.89
CA ALA A 67 38.77 -14.58 1.94
C ALA A 67 37.82 -14.26 0.78
N PRO A 68 36.71 -13.53 0.98
CA PRO A 68 36.00 -12.97 -0.16
C PRO A 68 36.81 -11.77 -0.67
N GLN A 69 37.73 -12.05 -1.60
CA GLN A 69 38.03 -11.08 -2.65
C GLN A 69 36.86 -11.11 -3.64
N GLY A 70 35.85 -10.31 -3.33
CA GLY A 70 34.80 -9.91 -4.25
C GLY A 70 34.81 -8.40 -4.28
N GLN A 71 35.68 -7.83 -5.11
CA GLN A 71 35.61 -6.44 -5.49
C GLN A 71 34.29 -6.30 -6.27
N VAL A 72 33.23 -5.86 -5.58
CA VAL A 72 32.01 -5.41 -6.24
C VAL A 72 32.44 -4.28 -7.17
N ASP A 73 32.18 -4.47 -8.46
CA ASP A 73 32.42 -3.46 -9.48
C ASP A 73 31.78 -2.16 -9.00
N ALA A 74 32.49 -1.04 -9.08
CA ALA A 74 31.88 0.25 -8.77
C ALA A 74 30.69 0.42 -9.73
N THR A 75 29.47 0.49 -9.19
CA THR A 75 28.30 0.87 -9.99
C THR A 75 28.64 2.15 -10.74
N GLN A 76 28.50 2.10 -12.06
CA GLN A 76 28.90 3.19 -12.94
C GLN A 76 27.96 4.38 -12.67
N ALA A 77 28.52 5.50 -12.19
CA ALA A 77 27.74 6.71 -11.91
C ALA A 77 26.83 7.09 -13.10
N ALA A 78 25.60 7.49 -12.79
CA ALA A 78 24.59 7.81 -13.79
C ALA A 78 25.08 8.82 -14.83
N VAL A 79 24.90 8.51 -16.11
CA VAL A 79 24.99 9.51 -17.17
C VAL A 79 23.83 10.49 -17.01
N PRO A 80 24.08 11.81 -16.80
CA PRO A 80 23.02 12.77 -16.54
C PRO A 80 21.96 12.81 -17.65
N GLY A 81 20.70 12.96 -17.26
CA GLY A 81 19.57 12.90 -18.17
C GLY A 81 18.32 13.54 -17.60
N LYS A 82 17.20 13.26 -18.26
CA LYS A 82 15.87 13.70 -17.82
C LYS A 82 15.28 12.71 -16.82
N SER A 83 14.31 13.19 -16.07
CA SER A 83 13.48 12.37 -15.20
C SER A 83 12.10 12.17 -15.82
N VAL A 84 11.55 10.97 -15.65
CA VAL A 84 10.15 10.66 -15.95
C VAL A 84 9.51 10.07 -14.70
N VAL A 85 8.27 10.48 -14.42
CA VAL A 85 7.41 9.87 -13.42
C VAL A 85 6.23 9.18 -14.11
N PHE A 86 6.13 7.88 -13.90
CA PHE A 86 4.98 7.07 -14.25
C PHE A 86 4.07 6.98 -13.03
N VAL A 87 2.80 7.30 -13.20
CA VAL A 87 1.78 7.13 -12.15
C VAL A 87 0.68 6.21 -12.63
N ASP A 88 0.37 5.18 -11.85
CA ASP A 88 -0.76 4.33 -12.15
C ASP A 88 -2.08 5.10 -12.01
N SER A 89 -3.01 4.95 -12.96
CA SER A 89 -4.29 5.66 -12.94
C SER A 89 -5.21 5.29 -11.77
N ARG A 90 -4.96 4.18 -11.07
CA ARG A 90 -5.67 3.80 -9.84
C ARG A 90 -5.18 4.57 -8.61
N VAL A 91 -4.02 5.23 -8.68
CA VAL A 91 -3.51 6.08 -7.58
C VAL A 91 -4.48 7.23 -7.33
N LYS A 92 -5.07 7.22 -6.15
CA LYS A 92 -6.11 8.19 -5.76
C LYS A 92 -5.53 9.60 -5.72
N ASP A 93 -6.21 10.54 -6.36
CA ASP A 93 -5.85 11.97 -6.30
C ASP A 93 -4.40 12.27 -6.74
N SER A 94 -3.88 11.45 -7.67
CA SER A 94 -2.54 11.62 -8.23
C SER A 94 -2.34 12.98 -8.91
N ALA A 95 -3.41 13.60 -9.43
CA ALA A 95 -3.33 14.93 -10.01
C ALA A 95 -2.79 15.97 -9.02
N ASN A 96 -3.27 15.98 -7.77
CA ASN A 96 -2.78 16.90 -6.73
C ASN A 96 -1.33 16.61 -6.35
N LEU A 97 -0.94 15.33 -6.29
CA LEU A 97 0.45 14.93 -6.06
C LEU A 97 1.38 15.44 -7.19
N LEU A 98 0.90 15.35 -8.43
CA LEU A 98 1.66 15.71 -9.62
C LEU A 98 1.81 17.23 -9.82
N GLU A 99 1.03 18.07 -9.13
CA GLU A 99 1.25 19.53 -9.11
C GLU A 99 2.61 19.89 -8.50
N GLY A 100 3.15 19.02 -7.63
CA GLY A 100 4.46 19.19 -7.01
C GLY A 100 5.64 18.66 -7.81
N VAL A 101 5.44 18.21 -9.04
CA VAL A 101 6.52 17.61 -9.84
C VAL A 101 7.57 18.65 -10.25
N ALA A 102 8.84 18.29 -10.10
CA ALA A 102 9.99 19.13 -10.41
C ALA A 102 9.96 19.59 -11.88
N PRO A 103 10.27 20.88 -12.18
CA PRO A 103 10.27 21.40 -13.53
C PRO A 103 11.15 20.58 -14.49
N GLY A 104 10.63 20.29 -15.68
CA GLY A 104 11.34 19.52 -16.70
C GLY A 104 11.20 18.00 -16.57
N THR A 105 10.57 17.50 -15.51
CA THR A 105 10.19 16.08 -15.38
C THR A 105 9.03 15.76 -16.32
N GLN A 106 9.12 14.62 -17.00
CA GLN A 106 8.03 14.12 -17.84
C GLN A 106 7.05 13.33 -16.98
N VAL A 107 5.74 13.55 -17.16
CA VAL A 107 4.69 12.85 -16.40
C VAL A 107 3.93 11.95 -17.35
N VAL A 108 3.81 10.67 -17.00
CA VAL A 108 3.10 9.67 -17.78
C VAL A 108 2.10 8.96 -16.87
N GLN A 109 0.82 8.99 -17.24
CA GLN A 109 -0.19 8.22 -16.55
C GLN A 109 -0.32 6.84 -17.20
N LEU A 110 -0.19 5.77 -16.43
CA LEU A 110 -0.39 4.40 -16.89
C LEU A 110 -1.88 4.08 -16.95
N ASP A 111 -2.30 3.56 -18.10
CA ASP A 111 -3.66 3.06 -18.30
C ASP A 111 -3.85 1.76 -17.51
N ALA A 112 -4.84 1.74 -16.61
CA ALA A 112 -5.17 0.58 -15.78
C ALA A 112 -5.58 -0.64 -16.62
N THR A 113 -6.03 -0.46 -17.86
CA THR A 113 -6.52 -1.57 -18.72
C THR A 113 -5.41 -2.26 -19.53
N LYS A 114 -4.18 -1.75 -19.48
CA LYS A 114 -3.04 -2.26 -20.23
C LYS A 114 -1.94 -2.76 -19.31
N ASP A 115 -1.03 -3.56 -19.83
CA ASP A 115 0.15 -3.98 -19.06
C ASP A 115 1.02 -2.76 -18.75
N GLY A 116 1.17 -2.42 -17.46
CA GLY A 116 1.86 -1.20 -17.04
C GLY A 116 3.36 -1.25 -17.31
N LEU A 117 3.98 -2.43 -17.25
CA LEU A 117 5.40 -2.59 -17.50
C LEU A 117 5.72 -2.40 -19.00
N GLN A 118 4.86 -2.91 -19.88
CA GLN A 118 4.99 -2.68 -21.31
C GLN A 118 4.80 -1.20 -21.66
N GLN A 119 3.86 -0.49 -21.02
CA GLN A 119 3.68 0.94 -21.23
C GLN A 119 4.93 1.76 -20.86
N ILE A 120 5.65 1.37 -19.81
CA ILE A 120 6.92 1.99 -19.42
C ILE A 120 7.98 1.74 -20.50
N ALA A 121 8.13 0.49 -20.95
CA ALA A 121 9.08 0.14 -22.01
C ALA A 121 8.80 0.91 -23.32
N ASP A 122 7.55 0.93 -23.78
CA ASP A 122 7.14 1.63 -25.01
C ASP A 122 7.41 3.14 -24.92
N TYR A 123 7.25 3.74 -23.73
CA TYR A 123 7.57 5.13 -23.51
C TYR A 123 9.08 5.39 -23.63
N LEU A 124 9.89 4.57 -22.95
CA LEU A 124 11.35 4.76 -22.89
C LEU A 124 12.02 4.52 -24.25
N ASP A 125 11.57 3.55 -25.04
CA ASP A 125 12.04 3.28 -26.41
C ASP A 125 12.03 4.55 -27.28
N THR A 126 10.98 5.36 -27.13
CA THR A 126 10.80 6.61 -27.91
C THR A 126 11.33 7.86 -27.23
N HIS A 127 11.80 7.77 -25.98
CA HIS A 127 12.26 8.90 -25.16
C HIS A 127 13.66 8.65 -24.62
N GLN A 128 14.65 8.95 -25.45
CA GLN A 128 16.07 8.75 -25.12
C GLN A 128 16.59 9.80 -24.12
N GLY A 129 17.63 9.43 -23.36
CA GLY A 129 18.30 10.32 -22.42
C GLY A 129 17.65 10.38 -21.04
N ILE A 130 16.91 9.34 -20.63
CA ILE A 130 16.32 9.23 -19.30
C ILE A 130 17.36 8.67 -18.34
N SER A 131 17.62 9.38 -17.25
CA SER A 131 18.50 8.91 -16.17
C SER A 131 17.74 8.56 -14.89
N SER A 132 16.47 8.96 -14.78
CA SER A 132 15.63 8.67 -13.62
C SER A 132 14.23 8.27 -14.05
N VAL A 133 13.80 7.07 -13.65
CA VAL A 133 12.44 6.57 -13.77
C VAL A 133 11.84 6.52 -12.37
N GLN A 134 10.72 7.21 -12.15
CA GLN A 134 9.98 7.15 -10.90
C GLN A 134 8.64 6.51 -11.16
N ILE A 135 8.23 5.56 -10.32
CA ILE A 135 7.00 4.79 -10.48
C ILE A 135 6.17 4.99 -9.22
N ILE A 136 4.97 5.55 -9.36
CA ILE A 136 4.01 5.73 -8.28
C ILE A 136 2.84 4.80 -8.54
N ALA A 137 2.69 3.77 -7.71
CA ALA A 137 1.66 2.76 -7.89
C ALA A 137 1.30 2.12 -6.54
N HIS A 138 0.19 1.39 -6.50
CA HIS A 138 -0.14 0.62 -5.31
C HIS A 138 0.74 -0.64 -5.21
N GLY A 139 1.22 -0.96 -4.00
CA GLY A 139 2.09 -2.10 -3.72
C GLY A 139 1.65 -2.94 -2.51
N ASN A 140 2.35 -4.05 -2.31
CA ASN A 140 2.34 -4.90 -1.12
C ASN A 140 3.71 -5.62 -1.01
N ALA A 141 3.96 -6.37 0.06
CA ALA A 141 5.18 -7.13 0.28
C ALA A 141 5.60 -8.00 -0.92
N GLY A 142 6.58 -7.52 -1.69
CA GLY A 142 7.11 -8.19 -2.88
C GLY A 142 6.24 -8.10 -4.13
N ASP A 143 5.26 -7.19 -4.18
CA ASP A 143 4.32 -6.99 -5.28
C ASP A 143 4.10 -5.50 -5.59
N LEU A 144 4.01 -5.15 -6.87
CA LEU A 144 3.68 -3.82 -7.37
C LEU A 144 2.61 -3.93 -8.46
N TRP A 145 1.53 -3.16 -8.35
CA TRP A 145 0.42 -3.22 -9.30
C TRP A 145 0.52 -2.14 -10.36
N LEU A 146 0.86 -2.53 -11.59
CA LEU A 146 1.09 -1.64 -12.75
C LEU A 146 0.11 -1.96 -13.88
N GLY A 147 -0.78 -1.02 -14.17
CA GLY A 147 -1.84 -1.20 -15.16
C GLY A 147 -2.79 -2.32 -14.75
N ASN A 148 -2.95 -3.31 -15.63
CA ASN A 148 -3.74 -4.53 -15.38
C ASN A 148 -2.90 -5.73 -14.88
N SER A 149 -1.63 -5.50 -14.53
CA SER A 149 -0.69 -6.56 -14.22
C SER A 149 0.00 -6.33 -12.88
N TYR A 150 0.27 -7.40 -12.15
CA TYR A 150 1.19 -7.37 -11.02
C TYR A 150 2.61 -7.65 -11.52
N LEU A 151 3.56 -6.88 -11.03
CA LEU A 151 4.98 -7.22 -11.04
C LEU A 151 5.33 -7.70 -9.64
N SER A 152 5.75 -8.95 -9.50
CA SER A 152 5.93 -9.61 -8.20
C SER A 152 7.20 -10.43 -8.15
N ALA A 153 7.65 -10.75 -6.94
CA ALA A 153 8.74 -11.70 -6.73
C ALA A 153 8.49 -13.07 -7.41
N ASP A 154 7.22 -13.48 -7.58
CA ASP A 154 6.86 -14.76 -8.17
C ASP A 154 6.87 -14.73 -9.71
N ASN A 155 6.72 -13.56 -10.34
CA ASN A 155 6.60 -13.45 -11.81
C ASN A 155 7.68 -12.60 -12.48
N VAL A 156 8.52 -11.88 -11.72
CA VAL A 156 9.52 -10.93 -12.25
C VAL A 156 10.46 -11.57 -13.28
N GLN A 157 10.85 -12.82 -13.07
CA GLN A 157 11.72 -13.54 -14.00
C GLN A 157 11.06 -13.83 -15.36
N ALA A 158 9.74 -14.06 -15.38
CA ALA A 158 9.00 -14.22 -16.63
C ALA A 158 8.84 -12.88 -17.39
N ARG A 159 9.18 -11.75 -16.76
CA ARG A 159 9.14 -10.40 -17.32
C ARG A 159 10.53 -9.89 -17.74
N SER A 160 11.54 -10.76 -17.80
CA SER A 160 12.94 -10.39 -18.05
C SER A 160 13.16 -9.61 -19.35
N GLU A 161 12.46 -9.97 -20.44
CA GLU A 161 12.65 -9.31 -21.75
C GLU A 161 12.25 -7.84 -21.72
N VAL A 162 11.06 -7.53 -21.18
CA VAL A 162 10.58 -6.14 -21.07
C VAL A 162 11.39 -5.33 -20.05
N LEU A 163 11.85 -5.96 -18.97
CA LEU A 163 12.72 -5.31 -17.99
C LEU A 163 14.10 -4.98 -18.58
N ALA A 164 14.66 -5.89 -19.37
CA ALA A 164 15.91 -5.64 -20.08
C ALA A 164 15.76 -4.48 -21.08
N GLN A 165 14.64 -4.41 -21.79
CA GLN A 165 14.34 -3.29 -22.70
C GLN A 165 14.29 -1.95 -21.95
N ILE A 166 13.54 -1.86 -20.85
CA ILE A 166 13.48 -0.68 -19.98
C ILE A 166 14.89 -0.24 -19.57
N GLY A 167 15.71 -1.20 -19.15
CA GLY A 167 17.11 -0.99 -18.84
C GLY A 167 17.88 -0.35 -19.99
N GLN A 168 17.88 -0.98 -21.17
CA GLN A 168 18.62 -0.53 -22.34
C GLN A 168 18.22 0.88 -22.82
N ASP A 169 16.94 1.24 -22.68
CA ASP A 169 16.42 2.53 -23.11
C ASP A 169 16.69 3.66 -22.11
N MET A 170 17.13 3.32 -20.89
CA MET A 170 17.65 4.26 -19.92
C MET A 170 19.16 4.50 -20.10
N ASN A 171 19.62 5.68 -19.71
CA ASN A 171 21.03 6.01 -19.63
C ASN A 171 21.78 5.02 -18.73
N ALA A 172 23.05 4.76 -19.04
CA ALA A 172 23.93 3.96 -18.19
C ALA A 172 24.00 4.55 -16.78
N GLY A 173 23.86 3.69 -15.77
CA GLY A 173 23.80 4.07 -14.35
C GLY A 173 22.51 4.78 -13.94
N GLY A 174 21.49 4.86 -14.79
CA GLY A 174 20.21 5.49 -14.41
C GLY A 174 19.48 4.72 -13.31
N ASP A 175 18.62 5.43 -12.58
CA ASP A 175 17.91 4.92 -11.39
C ASP A 175 16.42 4.66 -11.65
N ILE A 176 15.89 3.62 -11.00
CA ILE A 176 14.46 3.32 -10.93
C ILE A 176 13.99 3.44 -9.48
N LEU A 177 13.09 4.40 -9.22
CA LEU A 177 12.57 4.72 -7.89
C LEU A 177 11.10 4.29 -7.81
N ILE A 178 10.78 3.35 -6.92
CA ILE A 178 9.46 2.73 -6.82
C ILE A 178 8.76 3.16 -5.52
N TYR A 179 7.78 4.04 -5.67
CA TYR A 179 6.90 4.49 -4.61
C TYR A 179 5.62 3.64 -4.62
N GLY A 180 5.62 2.61 -3.79
CA GLY A 180 4.46 1.74 -3.56
C GLY A 180 4.59 1.03 -2.22
N CYS A 181 3.52 1.04 -1.42
CA CYS A 181 3.58 0.56 -0.04
C CYS A 181 4.13 -0.86 0.04
N TYR A 182 5.10 -1.08 0.92
CA TYR A 182 5.66 -2.37 1.28
C TYR A 182 6.30 -3.13 0.12
N THR A 183 6.51 -2.51 -1.04
CA THR A 183 7.01 -3.23 -2.24
C THR A 183 8.31 -3.97 -1.95
N ALA A 184 9.20 -3.38 -1.14
CA ALA A 184 10.47 -3.95 -0.71
C ALA A 184 10.44 -4.58 0.69
N GLU A 185 9.26 -4.81 1.27
CA GLU A 185 9.12 -5.40 2.61
C GLU A 185 9.48 -6.89 2.62
N GLY A 186 10.32 -7.28 3.59
CA GLY A 186 10.67 -8.67 3.88
C GLY A 186 11.46 -9.35 2.76
N GLU A 187 11.70 -10.66 2.92
CA GLU A 187 12.53 -11.44 2.00
C GLU A 187 11.99 -11.41 0.55
N ARG A 188 10.67 -11.42 0.38
CA ARG A 188 10.02 -11.32 -0.95
C ARG A 188 10.26 -9.97 -1.59
N GLY A 189 10.11 -8.87 -0.83
CA GLY A 189 10.37 -7.52 -1.32
C GLY A 189 11.83 -7.31 -1.72
N LEU A 190 12.77 -7.73 -0.88
CA LEU A 190 14.20 -7.68 -1.20
C LEU A 190 14.51 -8.47 -2.49
N SER A 191 13.98 -9.68 -2.62
CA SER A 191 14.17 -10.50 -3.82
C SER A 191 13.58 -9.87 -5.08
N LEU A 192 12.47 -9.13 -4.97
CA LEU A 192 11.90 -8.39 -6.09
C LEU A 192 12.84 -7.26 -6.51
N VAL A 193 13.29 -6.41 -5.58
CA VAL A 193 14.18 -5.28 -5.87
C VAL A 193 15.49 -5.76 -6.50
N ASP A 194 16.12 -6.80 -5.95
CA ASP A 194 17.33 -7.41 -6.51
C ASP A 194 17.11 -7.93 -7.94
N SER A 195 15.97 -8.59 -8.19
CA SER A 195 15.65 -9.09 -9.54
C SER A 195 15.42 -7.96 -10.52
N LEU A 196 14.77 -6.87 -10.11
CA LEU A 196 14.58 -5.69 -10.96
C LEU A 196 15.92 -5.06 -11.33
N ALA A 197 16.82 -4.90 -10.37
CA ALA A 197 18.15 -4.34 -10.62
C ALA A 197 18.95 -5.22 -11.59
N GLN A 198 18.94 -6.54 -11.39
CA GLN A 198 19.64 -7.48 -12.27
C GLN A 198 19.07 -7.49 -13.69
N LEU A 199 17.74 -7.50 -13.83
CA LEU A 199 17.08 -7.64 -15.13
C LEU A 199 17.08 -6.34 -15.94
N THR A 200 17.04 -5.19 -15.27
CA THR A 200 17.14 -3.87 -15.93
C THR A 200 18.59 -3.42 -16.10
N GLY A 201 19.54 -3.91 -15.27
CA GLY A 201 20.89 -3.37 -15.21
C GLY A 201 20.92 -1.91 -14.75
N ARG A 202 19.96 -1.53 -13.90
CA ARG A 202 19.79 -0.19 -13.32
C ARG A 202 19.77 -0.29 -11.80
N ASP A 203 20.13 0.80 -11.15
CA ASP A 203 20.04 0.90 -9.71
C ASP A 203 18.56 1.10 -9.33
N VAL A 204 18.07 0.33 -8.36
CA VAL A 204 16.64 0.30 -8.01
C VAL A 204 16.48 0.62 -6.53
N ALA A 205 15.58 1.56 -6.23
CA ALA A 205 15.15 1.87 -4.88
C ALA A 205 13.63 1.71 -4.72
N ALA A 206 13.20 1.22 -3.56
CA ALA A 206 11.79 0.96 -3.29
C ALA A 206 11.47 1.08 -1.79
N SER A 207 10.24 1.47 -1.47
CA SER A 207 9.75 1.57 -0.09
C SER A 207 9.50 0.17 0.51
N ASN A 208 9.94 -0.06 1.74
CA ASN A 208 9.66 -1.28 2.50
C ASN A 208 8.54 -1.12 3.53
N ASP A 209 7.94 0.05 3.60
CA ASP A 209 6.86 0.37 4.52
C ASP A 209 5.72 1.12 3.82
N ARG A 210 4.89 1.84 4.57
CA ARG A 210 3.73 2.52 4.01
C ARG A 210 4.15 3.81 3.30
N THR A 211 3.98 3.86 1.98
CA THR A 211 4.14 5.10 1.23
C THR A 211 2.88 6.00 1.26
N GLY A 212 3.05 7.29 1.55
CA GLY A 212 1.99 8.29 1.59
C GLY A 212 1.33 8.44 2.97
N LEU A 213 0.02 8.69 3.01
CA LEU A 213 -0.68 8.96 4.28
C LEU A 213 -0.54 7.77 5.25
N GLY A 214 0.04 8.03 6.41
CA GLY A 214 0.23 7.04 7.48
C GLY A 214 1.57 6.32 7.45
N GLY A 215 2.47 6.68 6.52
CA GLY A 215 3.91 6.41 6.61
C GLY A 215 4.68 7.60 6.04
N ASP A 216 5.61 7.37 5.11
CA ASP A 216 6.42 8.43 4.52
C ASP A 216 6.65 8.24 3.00
N TRP A 217 7.66 8.88 2.44
CA TRP A 217 8.01 8.82 1.01
C TRP A 217 9.48 8.43 0.82
N ASP A 218 10.11 7.91 1.87
CA ASP A 218 11.48 7.46 1.80
C ASP A 218 11.52 6.10 1.05
N LEU A 219 12.69 5.79 0.50
CA LEU A 219 12.96 4.52 -0.18
C LEU A 219 14.08 3.83 0.59
N GLU A 220 13.72 2.94 1.49
CA GLU A 220 14.65 2.37 2.48
C GLU A 220 15.55 1.30 1.88
N ILE A 221 15.08 0.65 0.80
CA ILE A 221 15.79 -0.42 0.12
C ILE A 221 16.30 0.10 -1.20
N ALA A 222 17.60 -0.06 -1.42
CA ALA A 222 18.26 0.30 -2.65
C ALA A 222 19.28 -0.76 -3.08
N THR A 223 19.45 -0.88 -4.39
CA THR A 223 20.50 -1.64 -5.05
C THR A 223 21.38 -0.66 -5.81
N GLY A 224 22.70 -0.73 -5.60
CA GLY A 224 23.64 0.25 -6.18
C GLY A 224 23.61 1.63 -5.49
N ASN A 225 23.95 2.67 -6.24
CA ASN A 225 24.01 4.05 -5.75
C ASN A 225 22.87 4.87 -6.36
N ILE A 226 21.96 5.37 -5.54
CA ILE A 226 20.86 6.20 -6.02
C ILE A 226 21.32 7.66 -6.07
N GLU A 227 21.48 8.19 -7.28
CA GLU A 227 21.95 9.56 -7.50
C GLU A 227 20.81 10.51 -7.91
N SER A 228 19.71 9.95 -8.39
CA SER A 228 18.51 10.68 -8.78
C SER A 228 17.81 11.30 -7.59
N ALA A 229 17.48 12.58 -7.70
CA ALA A 229 16.62 13.26 -6.75
C ALA A 229 15.15 12.86 -6.92
N ASN A 230 14.40 12.81 -5.81
CA ASN A 230 12.94 12.71 -5.84
C ASN A 230 12.35 13.88 -6.65
N VAL A 231 11.43 13.59 -7.59
CA VAL A 231 10.79 14.62 -8.42
C VAL A 231 9.58 15.25 -7.76
N LEU A 232 9.05 14.69 -6.68
CA LEU A 232 7.92 15.24 -5.96
C LEU A 232 8.38 16.27 -4.92
N SER A 233 7.68 17.40 -4.84
CA SER A 233 7.94 18.40 -3.82
C SER A 233 7.52 17.92 -2.44
N ALA A 234 8.21 18.39 -1.40
CA ALA A 234 7.87 18.07 -0.01
C ALA A 234 6.44 18.52 0.36
N SER A 235 5.94 19.62 -0.22
CA SER A 235 4.56 20.06 0.00
C SER A 235 3.56 19.07 -0.58
N ALA A 236 3.72 18.65 -1.84
CA ALA A 236 2.82 17.69 -2.46
C ALA A 236 2.82 16.34 -1.73
N MET A 237 3.99 15.87 -1.30
CA MET A 237 4.13 14.64 -0.52
C MET A 237 3.43 14.72 0.85
N SER A 238 3.58 15.85 1.57
CA SER A 238 2.96 16.04 2.90
C SER A 238 1.46 16.34 2.86
N GLU A 239 0.95 16.89 1.75
CA GLU A 239 -0.46 17.18 1.55
C GLU A 239 -1.23 15.96 1.02
N TYR A 240 -0.54 14.94 0.50
CA TYR A 240 -1.17 13.74 -0.04
C TYR A 240 -1.91 12.94 1.05
N GLN A 241 -3.24 12.82 0.92
CA GLN A 241 -4.12 12.24 1.93
C GLN A 241 -4.44 10.75 1.71
N TRP A 242 -3.64 10.04 0.94
CA TRP A 242 -3.90 8.67 0.53
C TRP A 242 -2.65 7.80 0.68
N GLY A 243 -2.81 6.52 0.97
CA GLY A 243 -1.70 5.57 0.89
C GLY A 243 -1.77 4.73 -0.37
N LEU A 244 -0.64 4.07 -0.67
CA LEU A 244 -0.43 3.29 -1.89
C LEU A 244 -0.43 1.77 -1.63
N ALA A 245 -1.26 1.26 -0.72
CA ALA A 245 -1.29 -0.18 -0.42
C ALA A 245 -2.40 -0.92 -1.19
N THR A 246 -2.14 -2.19 -1.50
CA THR A 246 -3.13 -3.15 -2.03
C THR A 246 -3.34 -4.29 -1.05
N TRP A 247 -4.60 -4.57 -0.70
CA TRP A 247 -4.99 -5.69 0.15
C TRP A 247 -5.82 -6.70 -0.62
N THR A 248 -5.40 -7.97 -0.61
CA THR A 248 -6.06 -9.00 -1.41
C THR A 248 -6.88 -9.94 -0.53
N ALA A 249 -8.17 -10.05 -0.82
CA ALA A 249 -9.01 -11.14 -0.35
C ALA A 249 -8.64 -12.42 -1.11
N THR A 250 -8.19 -13.43 -0.37
CA THR A 250 -7.71 -14.70 -0.93
C THR A 250 -8.73 -15.83 -0.87
N ASN A 251 -9.86 -15.60 -0.21
CA ASN A 251 -10.97 -16.54 -0.14
C ASN A 251 -12.32 -15.82 -0.03
N ASN A 252 -13.39 -16.57 -0.23
CA ASN A 252 -14.77 -16.09 -0.26
C ASN A 252 -15.52 -16.25 1.07
N ALA A 253 -14.82 -16.51 2.17
CA ALA A 253 -15.45 -16.65 3.47
C ALA A 253 -16.06 -15.32 3.94
N ASN A 254 -17.15 -15.38 4.72
CA ASN A 254 -17.75 -14.18 5.30
C ASN A 254 -16.75 -13.41 6.19
N SER A 255 -15.88 -14.12 6.92
CA SER A 255 -14.94 -13.55 7.89
C SER A 255 -13.74 -14.48 8.11
N GLY A 256 -12.69 -13.98 8.74
CA GLY A 256 -11.47 -14.73 9.03
C GLY A 256 -10.31 -14.35 8.11
N VAL A 257 -9.15 -14.96 8.33
CA VAL A 257 -7.93 -14.70 7.55
C VAL A 257 -8.21 -14.92 6.05
N GLY A 258 -7.75 -13.99 5.22
CA GLY A 258 -7.94 -14.01 3.78
C GLY A 258 -9.33 -13.58 3.28
N SER A 259 -10.29 -13.31 4.17
CA SER A 259 -11.61 -12.79 3.75
C SER A 259 -11.56 -11.31 3.35
N LEU A 260 -12.53 -10.86 2.56
CA LEU A 260 -12.74 -9.44 2.25
C LEU A 260 -12.85 -8.56 3.51
N ARG A 261 -13.43 -9.07 4.59
CA ARG A 261 -13.50 -8.32 5.87
C ARG A 261 -12.14 -8.16 6.52
N ALA A 262 -11.28 -9.18 6.47
CA ALA A 262 -9.93 -9.06 6.99
C ALA A 262 -9.09 -8.08 6.16
N ALA A 263 -9.25 -8.10 4.83
CA ALA A 263 -8.61 -7.13 3.94
C ALA A 263 -9.07 -5.69 4.24
N LEU A 264 -10.38 -5.44 4.33
CA LEU A 264 -10.94 -4.13 4.72
C LEU A 264 -10.54 -3.70 6.14
N ALA A 265 -10.39 -4.64 7.07
CA ALA A 265 -9.94 -4.34 8.43
C ALA A 265 -8.48 -3.87 8.44
N SER A 266 -7.64 -4.43 7.57
CA SER A 266 -6.21 -4.09 7.45
C SER A 266 -5.98 -2.82 6.62
N ALA A 267 -6.81 -2.58 5.61
CA ALA A 267 -6.77 -1.39 4.78
C ALA A 267 -6.86 -0.09 5.57
N GLN A 268 -6.26 0.95 5.04
CA GLN A 268 -6.35 2.33 5.52
C GLN A 268 -6.93 3.24 4.42
N ASN A 269 -7.10 4.53 4.71
CA ASN A 269 -7.61 5.47 3.71
C ASN A 269 -6.65 5.57 2.52
N GLY A 270 -7.20 5.46 1.31
CA GLY A 270 -6.49 5.48 0.03
C GLY A 270 -6.20 4.11 -0.54
N ASP A 271 -6.21 3.07 0.30
CA ASP A 271 -5.84 1.73 -0.13
C ASP A 271 -6.86 1.13 -1.10
N ILE A 272 -6.36 0.19 -1.91
CA ILE A 272 -7.19 -0.68 -2.73
C ILE A 272 -7.38 -2.02 -2.01
N VAL A 273 -8.60 -2.53 -2.02
CA VAL A 273 -8.95 -3.88 -1.58
C VAL A 273 -9.45 -4.66 -2.79
N THR A 274 -8.74 -5.71 -3.17
CA THR A 274 -9.03 -6.53 -4.36
C THR A 274 -9.15 -8.02 -4.01
N PHE A 275 -9.22 -8.90 -5.01
CA PHE A 275 -9.42 -10.33 -4.87
C PHE A 275 -8.39 -11.10 -5.70
N ASN A 276 -8.00 -12.29 -5.24
CA ASN A 276 -7.03 -13.11 -5.97
C ASN A 276 -7.64 -13.92 -7.13
N SER A 277 -8.97 -13.99 -7.22
CA SER A 277 -9.70 -14.77 -8.21
C SER A 277 -11.17 -14.35 -8.24
N SER A 278 -11.84 -14.60 -9.36
CA SER A 278 -13.30 -14.41 -9.48
C SER A 278 -14.02 -15.27 -8.46
N MET A 279 -14.91 -14.68 -7.67
CA MET A 279 -15.56 -15.40 -6.57
C MET A 279 -16.93 -14.83 -6.19
N THR A 280 -17.74 -15.66 -5.51
CA THR A 280 -18.95 -15.21 -4.81
C THR A 280 -18.69 -15.23 -3.31
N VAL A 281 -18.66 -14.04 -2.70
CA VAL A 281 -18.55 -13.86 -1.24
C VAL A 281 -19.95 -13.95 -0.63
N ALA A 282 -20.22 -15.07 0.03
CA ALA A 282 -21.50 -15.34 0.68
C ALA A 282 -21.58 -14.63 2.05
N LEU A 283 -22.27 -13.49 2.09
CA LEU A 283 -22.38 -12.65 3.27
C LEU A 283 -23.46 -13.17 4.21
N THR A 284 -23.09 -13.43 5.47
CA THR A 284 -24.04 -13.77 6.55
C THR A 284 -24.32 -12.57 7.46
N GLN A 285 -23.55 -11.50 7.32
CA GLN A 285 -23.68 -10.23 8.02
C GLN A 285 -23.36 -9.09 7.05
N VAL A 286 -23.80 -7.87 7.37
CA VAL A 286 -23.53 -6.69 6.53
C VAL A 286 -22.03 -6.45 6.37
N LEU A 287 -21.60 -6.09 5.15
CA LEU A 287 -20.24 -5.63 4.90
C LEU A 287 -20.18 -4.13 5.20
N VAL A 288 -19.52 -3.76 6.29
CA VAL A 288 -19.35 -2.35 6.67
C VAL A 288 -18.12 -1.79 5.98
N VAL A 289 -18.28 -0.67 5.27
CA VAL A 289 -17.20 0.10 4.66
C VAL A 289 -17.13 1.43 5.39
N ASN A 290 -16.08 1.62 6.18
CA ASN A 290 -15.88 2.78 7.04
C ASN A 290 -14.54 3.50 6.82
N LYS A 291 -13.84 3.14 5.75
CA LYS A 291 -12.58 3.74 5.33
C LYS A 291 -12.70 4.17 3.88
N ASN A 292 -11.93 5.19 3.53
CA ASN A 292 -11.96 5.73 2.19
C ASN A 292 -11.13 4.83 1.27
N VAL A 293 -11.72 3.77 0.76
CA VAL A 293 -11.02 2.72 -0.03
C VAL A 293 -11.70 2.50 -1.37
N THR A 294 -10.95 1.92 -2.30
CA THR A 294 -11.52 1.29 -3.49
C THR A 294 -11.65 -0.21 -3.23
N ILE A 295 -12.84 -0.77 -3.39
CA ILE A 295 -13.04 -2.23 -3.44
C ILE A 295 -13.14 -2.61 -4.92
N ASP A 296 -12.13 -3.30 -5.41
CA ASP A 296 -11.93 -3.60 -6.81
C ASP A 296 -12.11 -5.10 -7.09
N GLY A 297 -13.23 -5.43 -7.74
CA GLY A 297 -13.56 -6.77 -8.20
C GLY A 297 -13.50 -6.94 -9.72
N ASP A 298 -12.95 -5.98 -10.46
CA ASP A 298 -12.65 -6.12 -11.90
C ASP A 298 -11.19 -6.60 -12.02
N LEU A 299 -10.99 -7.91 -12.06
CA LEU A 299 -9.65 -8.48 -11.89
C LEU A 299 -8.80 -8.41 -13.15
N ASN A 300 -9.44 -8.26 -14.30
CA ASN A 300 -8.80 -8.23 -15.61
C ASN A 300 -8.91 -6.85 -16.29
N ASN A 301 -9.54 -5.87 -15.62
CA ASN A 301 -9.78 -4.51 -16.11
C ASN A 301 -10.53 -4.49 -17.45
N ASP A 302 -11.44 -5.44 -17.67
CA ASP A 302 -12.29 -5.50 -18.87
C ASP A 302 -13.61 -4.70 -18.70
N ASN A 303 -13.79 -4.04 -17.55
CA ASN A 303 -14.99 -3.32 -17.13
C ASN A 303 -16.21 -4.23 -16.88
N VAL A 304 -15.98 -5.51 -16.62
CA VAL A 304 -17.00 -6.49 -16.21
C VAL A 304 -16.74 -6.90 -14.77
N ALA A 305 -17.81 -7.14 -14.02
CA ALA A 305 -17.71 -7.57 -12.64
C ALA A 305 -17.31 -9.06 -12.53
N ASP A 306 -16.18 -9.35 -11.89
CA ASP A 306 -15.73 -10.73 -11.61
C ASP A 306 -16.14 -11.23 -10.23
N VAL A 307 -16.50 -10.32 -9.33
CA VAL A 307 -16.78 -10.64 -7.93
C VAL A 307 -18.22 -10.36 -7.57
N THR A 308 -18.88 -11.35 -6.98
CA THR A 308 -20.24 -11.23 -6.47
C THR A 308 -20.24 -11.11 -4.95
N LEU A 309 -20.83 -10.05 -4.42
CA LEU A 309 -21.17 -9.87 -3.03
C LEU A 309 -22.64 -10.23 -2.81
N ASP A 310 -22.86 -11.32 -2.10
CA ASP A 310 -24.16 -11.98 -2.01
C ASP A 310 -24.73 -11.96 -0.59
N GLY A 311 -25.81 -11.22 -0.38
CA GLY A 311 -26.52 -11.12 0.90
C GLY A 311 -27.36 -12.34 1.27
N GLN A 312 -27.51 -13.31 0.35
CA GLN A 312 -28.23 -14.59 0.54
C GLN A 312 -29.70 -14.47 0.98
N PHE A 313 -30.33 -13.31 0.77
CA PHE A 313 -31.60 -12.89 1.36
C PHE A 313 -31.61 -12.98 2.89
N ARG A 314 -30.44 -12.80 3.53
CA ARG A 314 -30.25 -12.88 4.99
C ARG A 314 -29.78 -11.57 5.61
N THR A 315 -29.08 -10.73 4.85
CA THR A 315 -28.48 -9.50 5.36
C THR A 315 -28.45 -8.41 4.30
N GLN A 316 -28.28 -7.16 4.74
CA GLN A 316 -27.93 -6.07 3.84
C GLN A 316 -26.52 -6.33 3.29
N VAL A 317 -26.28 -6.16 1.98
CA VAL A 317 -24.96 -6.51 1.41
C VAL A 317 -23.90 -5.54 1.92
N ILE A 318 -24.08 -4.23 1.68
CA ILE A 318 -23.08 -3.20 1.98
C ILE A 318 -23.68 -2.06 2.79
N ASN A 319 -22.94 -1.59 3.79
CA ASN A 319 -23.20 -0.35 4.50
C ASN A 319 -21.97 0.56 4.49
N VAL A 320 -22.04 1.68 3.75
CA VAL A 320 -21.03 2.74 3.74
C VAL A 320 -21.36 3.77 4.81
N THR A 321 -20.45 4.02 5.74
CA THR A 321 -20.68 4.92 6.87
C THR A 321 -20.57 6.40 6.50
N ALA A 322 -21.09 7.29 7.35
CA ALA A 322 -20.98 8.73 7.16
C ALA A 322 -19.52 9.19 7.21
N GLY A 323 -19.17 10.18 6.38
CA GLY A 323 -17.80 10.69 6.25
C GLY A 323 -16.86 9.77 5.44
N THR A 324 -17.35 8.64 4.94
CA THR A 324 -16.57 7.72 4.10
C THR A 324 -16.72 8.06 2.61
N THR A 325 -15.61 8.08 1.87
CA THR A 325 -15.57 8.17 0.41
C THR A 325 -15.05 6.85 -0.15
N ALA A 326 -15.95 5.98 -0.61
CA ALA A 326 -15.60 4.66 -1.11
C ALA A 326 -15.92 4.51 -2.61
N THR A 327 -15.13 3.70 -3.30
CA THR A 327 -15.40 3.28 -4.68
C THR A 327 -15.62 1.78 -4.70
N LEU A 328 -16.66 1.34 -5.40
CA LEU A 328 -16.86 -0.06 -5.77
C LEU A 328 -16.64 -0.17 -7.27
N ASP A 329 -15.69 -1.01 -7.69
CA ASP A 329 -15.40 -1.30 -9.09
C ASP A 329 -15.55 -2.79 -9.37
N GLY A 330 -16.19 -3.17 -10.47
CA GLY A 330 -16.31 -4.58 -10.90
C GLY A 330 -17.04 -5.51 -9.92
N LEU A 331 -18.13 -5.05 -9.29
CA LEU A 331 -18.88 -5.87 -8.33
C LEU A 331 -20.31 -6.19 -8.79
N VAL A 332 -20.76 -7.42 -8.54
CA VAL A 332 -22.18 -7.77 -8.51
C VAL A 332 -22.69 -7.74 -7.07
N ILE A 333 -23.67 -6.90 -6.77
CA ILE A 333 -24.28 -6.77 -5.45
C ILE A 333 -25.68 -7.37 -5.51
N THR A 334 -25.87 -8.51 -4.84
CA THR A 334 -27.10 -9.28 -5.00
C THR A 334 -27.66 -9.90 -3.73
N ARG A 335 -28.96 -10.24 -3.79
CA ARG A 335 -29.74 -10.92 -2.75
C ARG A 335 -29.57 -10.28 -1.36
N GLY A 336 -29.37 -8.97 -1.31
CA GLY A 336 -29.41 -8.21 -0.07
C GLY A 336 -30.84 -8.07 0.43
N VAL A 337 -31.03 -8.18 1.75
CA VAL A 337 -32.34 -7.93 2.38
C VAL A 337 -32.21 -7.01 3.59
N VAL A 338 -33.15 -6.09 3.73
CA VAL A 338 -33.42 -5.44 5.01
C VAL A 338 -34.92 -5.38 5.24
N SER A 339 -35.35 -5.63 6.48
CA SER A 339 -36.72 -5.43 6.93
C SER A 339 -36.75 -4.25 7.89
N GLY A 340 -37.52 -3.21 7.57
CA GLY A 340 -37.78 -2.10 8.48
C GLY A 340 -38.60 -2.56 9.69
N ASN A 341 -38.37 -1.94 10.84
CA ASN A 341 -39.26 -2.11 12.00
C ASN A 341 -40.61 -1.47 11.67
N GLY A 342 -41.72 -2.17 11.99
CA GLY A 342 -43.06 -1.61 11.90
C GLY A 342 -43.20 -0.30 12.68
N GLY A 343 -43.98 0.64 12.16
CA GLY A 343 -44.38 1.82 12.91
C GLY A 343 -45.37 1.43 14.01
N ASN A 344 -45.29 2.11 15.16
CA ASN A 344 -46.39 2.09 16.12
C ASN A 344 -47.62 2.74 15.49
N GLY A 345 -48.84 2.36 15.94
CA GLY A 345 -50.07 2.93 15.38
C GLY A 345 -50.11 4.45 15.53
N GLY A 346 -50.16 5.16 14.41
CA GLY A 346 -50.17 6.64 14.36
C GLY A 346 -48.85 7.30 13.99
N ASP A 347 -47.75 6.53 13.93
CA ASP A 347 -46.44 7.01 13.49
C ASP A 347 -46.06 6.43 12.12
N ASP A 348 -45.42 7.23 11.27
CA ASP A 348 -44.82 6.73 10.04
C ASP A 348 -43.73 5.70 10.39
N ALA A 349 -43.76 4.54 9.73
CA ALA A 349 -42.68 3.57 9.85
C ALA A 349 -41.35 4.18 9.37
N LEU A 350 -40.25 3.88 10.07
CA LEU A 350 -38.92 4.31 9.63
C LEU A 350 -38.69 3.82 8.19
N VAL A 351 -38.22 4.71 7.32
CA VAL A 351 -37.93 4.41 5.90
C VAL A 351 -36.99 3.21 5.83
N ALA A 352 -37.38 2.16 5.08
CA ALA A 352 -36.53 1.00 4.90
C ALA A 352 -35.23 1.41 4.22
N LYS A 353 -34.08 0.97 4.77
CA LYS A 353 -32.78 1.13 4.13
C LYS A 353 -32.73 0.27 2.84
N GLY A 354 -31.79 0.53 1.94
CA GLY A 354 -31.59 -0.33 0.77
C GLY A 354 -31.13 -1.73 1.18
N GLY A 355 -31.79 -2.79 0.68
CA GLY A 355 -31.39 -4.17 0.98
C GLY A 355 -30.01 -4.54 0.40
N GLY A 356 -29.67 -3.99 -0.77
CA GLY A 356 -28.35 -4.15 -1.37
C GLY A 356 -27.32 -3.25 -0.69
N ILE A 357 -27.46 -1.95 -0.92
CA ILE A 357 -26.52 -0.93 -0.46
C ILE A 357 -27.25 0.08 0.43
N ASN A 358 -26.68 0.37 1.59
CA ASN A 358 -26.98 1.58 2.35
C ASN A 358 -25.75 2.49 2.35
N ASN A 359 -25.91 3.73 1.89
CA ASN A 359 -24.83 4.70 1.84
C ASN A 359 -25.17 5.94 2.67
N ALA A 360 -24.35 6.22 3.68
CA ALA A 360 -24.39 7.46 4.45
C ALA A 360 -23.18 8.38 4.16
N GLY A 361 -22.27 7.97 3.27
CA GLY A 361 -21.10 8.73 2.83
C GLY A 361 -21.19 9.12 1.36
N THR A 362 -20.04 9.18 0.70
CA THR A 362 -19.90 9.33 -0.76
C THR A 362 -19.50 7.99 -1.35
N LEU A 363 -20.33 7.46 -2.25
CA LEU A 363 -20.11 6.15 -2.88
C LEU A 363 -20.09 6.31 -4.39
N THR A 364 -18.99 5.92 -5.02
CA THR A 364 -18.87 5.80 -6.46
C THR A 364 -19.03 4.33 -6.86
N LEU A 365 -19.87 4.05 -7.86
CA LEU A 365 -20.04 2.73 -8.44
C LEU A 365 -19.50 2.76 -9.87
N ARG A 366 -18.55 1.89 -10.19
CA ARG A 366 -17.96 1.69 -11.52
C ARG A 366 -18.15 0.23 -11.90
N ASN A 367 -18.66 -0.05 -13.08
CA ASN A 367 -18.82 -1.44 -13.55
C ASN A 367 -19.61 -2.34 -12.56
N VAL A 368 -20.51 -1.76 -11.76
CA VAL A 368 -21.26 -2.47 -10.71
C VAL A 368 -22.65 -2.86 -11.22
N THR A 369 -23.03 -4.12 -10.98
CA THR A 369 -24.40 -4.60 -11.17
C THR A 369 -25.10 -4.77 -9.81
N VAL A 370 -26.20 -4.04 -9.57
CA VAL A 370 -27.03 -4.20 -8.37
C VAL A 370 -28.32 -4.92 -8.75
N THR A 371 -28.53 -6.14 -8.28
CA THR A 371 -29.66 -6.99 -8.74
C THR A 371 -30.25 -7.87 -7.64
N ALA A 372 -31.55 -8.20 -7.74
CA ALA A 372 -32.25 -9.09 -6.82
C ALA A 372 -32.15 -8.71 -5.32
N ASN A 373 -32.07 -7.42 -4.99
CA ASN A 373 -32.06 -6.93 -3.62
C ASN A 373 -33.48 -6.52 -3.17
N VAL A 374 -33.81 -6.75 -1.91
CA VAL A 374 -35.16 -6.52 -1.34
C VAL A 374 -35.08 -5.61 -0.13
N ALA A 375 -35.89 -4.55 -0.12
CA ALA A 375 -36.16 -3.76 1.08
C ALA A 375 -37.64 -3.86 1.40
N ALA A 376 -37.99 -4.40 2.57
CA ALA A 376 -39.36 -4.46 3.05
C ALA A 376 -39.60 -3.34 4.08
N GLY A 377 -40.59 -2.48 3.83
CA GLY A 377 -41.06 -1.50 4.80
C GLY A 377 -41.69 -2.18 6.02
N GLY A 378 -41.57 -1.55 7.19
CA GLY A 378 -42.30 -2.00 8.37
C GLY A 378 -43.79 -1.70 8.22
N GLY A 379 -44.65 -2.71 8.36
CA GLY A 379 -46.11 -2.49 8.38
C GLY A 379 -46.53 -1.70 9.62
N GLY A 380 -47.42 -0.72 9.46
CA GLY A 380 -48.09 -0.06 10.58
C GLY A 380 -49.15 -0.98 11.17
N GLY A 381 -49.18 -1.13 12.49
CA GLY A 381 -50.24 -1.88 13.17
C GLY A 381 -51.59 -1.24 12.88
N GLY A 382 -52.45 -1.91 12.11
CA GLY A 382 -53.85 -1.52 11.95
C GLY A 382 -54.56 -1.63 13.29
N GLY A 383 -54.66 -0.51 14.01
CA GLY A 383 -55.52 -0.41 15.18
C GLY A 383 -56.97 -0.56 14.74
N VAL A 384 -57.60 -1.68 15.11
CA VAL A 384 -59.06 -1.73 15.24
C VAL A 384 -59.43 -0.83 16.42
N THR A 385 -60.24 0.21 16.15
CA THR A 385 -60.83 1.13 17.13
C THR A 385 -61.72 0.41 18.14
#